data_AF-A0A372Q4V6-F1
#
_entry.id   AF-A0A372Q4V6-F1
#
_cell.length_a   1.000
_cell.length_b   1.000
_cell.length_c   1.000
_cell.angle_alpha   90.00
_cell.angle_beta   90.00
_cell.angle_gamma   90.00
#
_symmetry.space_group_name_H-M   'P 1'
#
loop_
_entity.id
_entity.type
_entity.pdbx_description
1 polymer ?
#
loop_
_entity_poly.entity_id
_entity_poly.type
_entity_poly.pdbx_seq_one_letter_code
_entity_poly.pdbx_strand_id
1 'polypeptide(L)'
;MSSSSTLADKVKEYETESLIKFLQKDPKLKHIEVGDGFFMRLEEEKITGDSFLKLTGWEFKKYGMTLGQALDLEEYIKRLGSVLVVNLEKCYV
;
A
#
# COMPACT_ATOMS: atom_id res chain seq x y z
N MET A 1 -14.34 22.27 -11.51
CA MET A 1 -14.48 21.09 -10.63
C MET A 1 -13.08 20.60 -10.34
N SER A 2 -12.55 20.83 -9.14
CA SER A 2 -11.23 20.33 -8.76
C SER A 2 -11.37 18.84 -8.45
N SER A 3 -11.10 17.98 -9.43
CA SER A 3 -11.00 16.55 -9.22
C SER A 3 -9.72 16.28 -8.43
N SER A 4 -9.81 16.24 -7.10
CA SER A 4 -8.73 15.77 -6.24
C SER A 4 -8.59 14.27 -6.47
N SER A 5 -7.62 13.84 -7.27
CA SER A 5 -7.28 12.43 -7.38
C SER A 5 -6.58 11.96 -6.10
N THR A 6 -7.05 10.86 -5.55
CA THR A 6 -6.41 10.20 -4.42
C THR A 6 -5.14 9.49 -4.87
N LEU A 7 -4.29 9.11 -3.92
CA LEU A 7 -3.12 8.30 -4.26
C LEU A 7 -3.55 6.90 -4.74
N ALA A 8 -4.65 6.37 -4.21
CA ALA A 8 -5.26 5.14 -4.68
C ALA A 8 -5.66 5.22 -6.15
N ASP A 9 -6.22 6.35 -6.62
CA ASP A 9 -6.59 6.50 -8.04
C ASP A 9 -5.37 6.34 -8.96
N LYS A 10 -4.20 6.84 -8.54
CA LYS A 10 -2.94 6.66 -9.27
C LYS A 10 -2.42 5.23 -9.17
N VAL A 11 -2.41 4.66 -7.97
CA VAL A 11 -1.94 3.29 -7.73
C VAL A 11 -2.78 2.30 -8.52
N LYS A 12 -4.09 2.52 -8.64
CA LYS A 12 -5.01 1.67 -9.40
C LYS A 12 -4.57 1.44 -10.85
N GLU A 13 -3.93 2.42 -11.47
CA GLU A 13 -3.45 2.35 -12.86
C GLU A 13 -2.09 1.64 -13.01
N TYR A 14 -1.45 1.22 -11.91
CA TYR A 14 -0.14 0.60 -11.97
C TYR A 14 -0.20 -0.88 -12.34
N GLU A 15 0.57 -1.24 -13.35
CA GLU A 15 1.00 -2.62 -13.58
C GLU A 15 1.94 -3.09 -12.46
N THR A 16 2.10 -4.41 -12.32
CA THR A 16 2.82 -5.05 -11.21
C THR A 16 4.22 -4.48 -10.96
N GLU A 17 5.03 -4.26 -12.00
CA GLU A 17 6.36 -3.66 -11.83
C GLU A 17 6.32 -2.23 -11.28
N SER A 18 5.38 -1.42 -11.77
CA SER A 18 5.20 -0.03 -11.34
C SER A 18 4.72 0.02 -9.90
N LEU A 19 3.83 -0.89 -9.51
CA LEU A 19 3.40 -1.09 -8.14
C LEU A 19 4.59 -1.43 -7.23
N ILE A 20 5.40 -2.43 -7.58
CA ILE A 20 6.56 -2.84 -6.78
C ILE A 20 7.54 -1.67 -6.61
N LYS A 21 7.87 -0.96 -7.71
CA LYS A 21 8.74 0.22 -7.68
C LYS A 21 8.18 1.35 -6.81
N PHE A 22 6.86 1.54 -6.82
CA PHE A 22 6.18 2.52 -5.96
C PHE A 22 6.32 2.13 -4.49
N LEU A 23 5.98 0.89 -4.14
CA LEU A 23 6.03 0.37 -2.77
C LEU A 23 7.47 0.40 -2.21
N GLN A 24 8.48 -0.04 -2.98
CA GLN A 24 9.89 0.00 -2.55
C GLN A 24 10.40 1.42 -2.24
N LYS A 25 9.81 2.45 -2.85
CA LYS A 25 10.18 3.85 -2.62
C LYS A 25 9.43 4.49 -1.46
N ASP A 26 8.35 3.89 -0.97
CA ASP A 26 7.57 4.46 0.12
C ASP A 26 8.25 4.22 1.48
N PRO A 27 8.69 5.27 2.19
CA PRO A 27 9.35 5.13 3.48
C PRO A 27 8.45 4.50 4.55
N LYS A 28 7.12 4.58 4.42
CA LYS A 28 6.19 3.97 5.39
C LYS A 28 6.29 2.45 5.38
N LEU A 29 6.57 1.83 4.23
CA LEU A 29 6.71 0.38 4.13
C LEU A 29 8.02 -0.13 4.75
N LYS A 30 9.03 0.73 4.88
CA LYS A 30 10.26 0.39 5.62
C LYS A 30 9.97 0.15 7.10
N HIS A 31 8.98 0.83 7.67
CA HIS A 31 8.57 0.63 9.07
C HIS A 31 7.77 -0.65 9.29
N ILE A 32 7.04 -1.13 8.27
CA ILE A 32 6.24 -2.37 8.33
C ILE A 32 7.12 -3.62 8.14
N GLU A 33 8.39 -3.44 7.72
CA GLU A 33 9.33 -4.54 7.45
C GLU A 33 8.74 -5.58 6.49
N VAL A 34 8.11 -5.11 5.41
CA VAL A 34 7.62 -6.01 4.35
C VAL A 34 8.83 -6.69 3.69
N GLY A 35 9.01 -7.98 3.97
CA GLY A 35 10.16 -8.76 3.50
C GLY A 35 10.13 -9.03 2.00
N ASP A 36 11.27 -9.45 1.43
CA ASP A 36 11.41 -9.71 -0.01
C ASP A 36 10.38 -10.71 -0.57
N GLY A 37 9.93 -11.66 0.25
CA GLY A 37 8.88 -12.61 -0.11
C GLY A 37 7.54 -11.96 -0.49
N PHE A 38 7.24 -10.78 0.06
CA PHE A 38 6.03 -10.03 -0.31
C PHE A 38 6.12 -9.52 -1.75
N PHE A 39 7.23 -8.88 -2.13
CA PHE A 39 7.41 -8.36 -3.48
C PHE A 39 7.46 -9.49 -4.51
N MET A 40 8.10 -10.61 -4.16
CA MET A 40 8.12 -11.81 -4.99
C MET A 40 6.70 -12.35 -5.24
N ARG A 41 5.84 -12.39 -4.22
CA ARG A 41 4.43 -12.80 -4.38
C ARG A 41 3.63 -11.89 -5.29
N LEU A 42 3.81 -10.57 -5.16
CA LEU A 42 3.16 -9.60 -6.06
C LEU A 42 3.54 -9.85 -7.52
N GLU A 43 4.82 -10.17 -7.77
CA GLU A 43 5.34 -10.48 -9.10
C GLU A 43 4.84 -11.82 -9.63
N GLU A 44 4.94 -12.89 -8.84
CA GLU A 44 4.49 -14.25 -9.19
C GLU A 44 3.00 -14.29 -9.53
N GLU A 45 2.17 -13.65 -8.71
CA GLU A 45 0.72 -13.61 -8.88
C GLU A 45 0.25 -12.50 -9.84
N LYS A 46 1.18 -11.71 -10.40
CA LYS A 46 0.91 -10.58 -11.29
C LYS A 46 -0.13 -9.62 -10.71
N ILE A 47 0.04 -9.29 -9.42
CA ILE A 47 -0.85 -8.37 -8.71
C ILE A 47 -0.64 -6.97 -9.29
N THR A 48 -1.68 -6.42 -9.91
CA THR A 48 -1.73 -5.02 -10.35
C THR A 48 -2.09 -4.12 -9.18
N GLY A 49 -1.95 -2.81 -9.35
CA GLY A 49 -2.33 -1.83 -8.35
C GLY A 49 -3.82 -1.89 -7.99
N ASP A 50 -4.71 -2.10 -8.97
CA ASP A 50 -6.15 -2.28 -8.71
C ASP A 50 -6.43 -3.52 -7.84
N SER A 51 -5.75 -4.64 -8.11
CA SER A 51 -5.86 -5.85 -7.28
C SER A 51 -5.25 -5.65 -5.89
N PHE A 52 -4.10 -4.98 -5.81
CA PHE A 52 -3.42 -4.67 -4.55
C PHE A 52 -4.31 -3.87 -3.60
N LEU A 53 -5.01 -2.85 -4.11
CA LEU A 53 -5.93 -2.02 -3.31
C LEU A 53 -7.13 -2.78 -2.74
N LYS A 54 -7.38 -4.01 -3.20
CA LYS A 54 -8.46 -4.90 -2.74
C LYS A 54 -7.98 -5.99 -1.78
N LEU A 55 -6.67 -6.14 -1.59
CA LEU A 55 -6.11 -7.10 -0.65
C LEU A 55 -6.45 -6.70 0.79
N THR A 56 -6.65 -7.70 1.65
CA THR A 56 -6.89 -7.51 3.08
C THR A 56 -5.75 -8.12 3.90
N GLY A 57 -5.75 -7.87 5.21
CA GLY A 57 -4.79 -8.50 6.13
C GLY A 57 -4.75 -10.03 6.01
N TRP A 58 -5.84 -10.69 5.61
CA TRP A 58 -5.87 -12.14 5.47
C TRP A 58 -4.98 -12.65 4.32
N GLU A 59 -5.01 -12.01 3.16
CA GLU A 59 -4.13 -12.32 2.02
C GLU A 59 -2.67 -12.07 2.39
N PHE A 60 -2.37 -10.97 3.08
CA PHE A 60 -1.01 -10.68 3.53
C PHE A 60 -0.46 -11.73 4.51
N LYS A 61 -1.30 -12.28 5.40
CA LYS A 61 -0.90 -13.42 6.24
C LYS A 61 -0.57 -14.67 5.41
N LYS A 62 -1.29 -14.93 4.32
CA LYS A 62 -0.95 -16.04 3.40
C LYS A 62 0.38 -15.83 2.69
N TYR A 63 0.77 -14.57 2.49
CA TYR A 63 2.09 -14.21 1.96
C TYR A 63 3.22 -14.26 3.00
N GLY A 64 2.94 -14.77 4.22
CA GLY A 64 3.93 -14.99 5.27
C GLY A 64 4.12 -13.81 6.23
N MET A 65 3.26 -12.78 6.16
CA MET A 65 3.31 -11.68 7.12
C MET A 65 2.78 -12.10 8.50
N THR A 66 3.33 -11.49 9.54
CA THR A 66 2.73 -11.54 10.87
C THR A 66 1.38 -10.81 10.87
N LEU A 67 0.54 -11.06 11.88
CA LEU A 67 -0.75 -10.37 12.01
C LEU A 67 -0.58 -8.84 12.09
N GLY A 68 0.44 -8.36 12.82
CA GLY A 68 0.70 -6.91 12.95
C GLY A 68 1.02 -6.28 11.60
N GLN A 69 1.99 -6.85 10.88
CA GLN A 69 2.38 -6.36 9.55
C GLN A 69 1.22 -6.36 8.55
N ALA A 70 0.41 -7.42 8.56
CA ALA A 70 -0.75 -7.53 7.69
C ALA A 70 -1.80 -6.44 7.96
N LEU A 71 -2.05 -6.13 9.23
CA LEU A 71 -2.96 -5.05 9.63
C LEU A 71 -2.40 -3.67 9.28
N ASP A 72 -1.10 -3.43 9.52
CA ASP A 72 -0.45 -2.16 9.18
C ASP A 72 -0.48 -1.90 7.66
N LEU A 73 -0.30 -2.94 6.84
CA LEU A 73 -0.37 -2.83 5.39
C LEU A 73 -1.80 -2.62 4.89
N GLU A 74 -2.79 -3.24 5.52
CA GLU A 74 -4.20 -2.98 5.23
C GLU A 74 -4.57 -1.52 5.57
N GLU A 75 -4.09 -0.99 6.70
CA GLU A 75 -4.27 0.41 7.06
C GLU A 75 -3.57 1.35 6.07
N TYR A 76 -2.36 0.99 5.63
CA TYR A 76 -1.64 1.74 4.60
C TYR A 76 -2.49 1.87 3.32
N ILE A 77 -3.09 0.78 2.83
CA ILE A 77 -3.97 0.79 1.65
C ILE A 77 -5.17 1.72 1.86
N LYS A 78 -5.82 1.66 3.02
CA LYS A 78 -6.95 2.55 3.36
C LYS A 78 -6.54 4.03 3.33
N ARG A 79 -5.32 4.35 3.76
CA ARG A 79 -4.77 5.71 3.73
C ARG A 79 -4.45 6.18 2.30
N LEU A 80 -4.19 5.29 1.34
CA LEU A 80 -4.01 5.67 -0.08
C LEU A 80 -5.30 6.22 -0.69
N GLY A 81 -6.44 5.63 -0.34
CA GLY A 81 -7.77 6.03 -0.84
C GLY A 81 -8.41 7.18 -0.08
N SER A 82 -7.83 7.57 1.05
CA SER A 82 -8.30 8.73 1.80
C SER A 82 -7.80 10.00 1.11
N VAL A 83 -8.72 10.91 0.77
CA VAL A 83 -8.37 12.27 0.34
C VAL A 83 -7.55 12.86 1.48
N LEU A 84 -6.28 13.14 1.17
CA LEU A 84 -5.34 13.82 2.03
C LEU A 84 -5.93 15.18 2.45
N VAL A 85 -6.72 15.22 3.52
CA VAL A 85 -6.73 16.35 4.44
C VAL A 85 -5.41 16.26 5.20
N VAL A 86 -4.28 16.49 4.53
CA VAL A 86 -3.02 16.79 5.23
C VAL A 86 -3.09 18.25 5.63
N ASN A 87 -3.94 18.51 6.59
CA ASN A 87 -3.79 19.58 7.54
C ASN A 87 -4.18 18.95 8.88
N LEU A 88 -3.33 19.17 9.91
CA LEU A 88 -3.32 18.50 11.22
C LEU A 88 -2.55 17.17 11.14
N GLU A 89 -1.32 16.99 11.64
CA GLU A 89 -0.73 17.49 12.88
C GLU A 89 0.79 17.74 12.70
N LYS A 90 1.16 19.00 12.42
CA LYS A 90 2.50 19.54 12.72
C LYS A 90 2.43 20.66 13.78
N CYS A 91 1.43 20.59 14.65
CA CYS A 91 1.37 21.39 15.87
C CYS A 91 1.17 20.41 17.04
N TYR A 92 1.85 20.66 18.17
CA TYR A 92 2.11 19.80 19.34
C TYR A 92 3.35 18.91 19.15
N VAL A 93 4.51 19.17 19.74
CA VAL A 93 5.01 20.16 20.74
C VAL A 93 6.47 20.46 20.37
#